data_AF-A0A7Y8IWT4-F1
#
_entry.id   AF-A0A7Y8IWT4-F1
#
_cell.length_a   1.000
_cell.length_b   1.000
_cell.length_c   1.000
_cell.angle_alpha   90.00
_cell.angle_beta   90.00
_cell.angle_gamma   90.00
#
_symmetry.space_group_name_H-M   'P 1'
#
loop_
_entity.id
_entity.type
_entity.pdbx_description
1 polymer ?
#
loop_
_entity_poly.entity_id
_entity_poly.type
_entity_poly.pdbx_seq_one_letter_code
_entity_poly.pdbx_strand_id
1 'polypeptide(L)'
;MSPKKKIGPKTIKLIDKTLEAIVDQWYLSVSDYYITAEKKAENPGLEGPEELKRFHDEAGHRIKFNKGELDFTYGLAVEADADGCRLEASINNKVPNFNYNELVRRLSAYYESARTQPLEAFKKLKKVRHCDVFSLPDDLRNSISLEVREGKADILRLSFGILDEHLDEIIADPPNLMDLIHRYCVAPLRRIYAEVYRTRK
;
A
#
# COMPACT_ATOMS: atom_id res chain seq x y z
N MET A 1 -6.85 27.22 -14.30
CA MET A 1 -6.15 26.14 -13.59
C MET A 1 -5.46 26.75 -12.39
N SER A 2 -5.89 26.42 -11.17
CA SER A 2 -5.20 26.89 -9.96
C SER A 2 -3.78 26.31 -9.92
N PRO A 3 -2.75 27.09 -9.54
CA PRO A 3 -1.40 26.57 -9.44
C PRO A 3 -1.40 25.41 -8.43
N LYS A 4 -0.90 24.24 -8.85
CA LYS A 4 -0.70 23.10 -7.94
C LYS A 4 0.22 23.56 -6.81
N LYS A 5 -0.33 23.78 -5.63
CA LYS A 5 0.45 24.12 -4.45
C LYS A 5 1.30 22.90 -4.09
N LYS A 6 2.60 23.12 -3.91
CA LYS A 6 3.53 22.05 -3.58
C LYS A 6 3.24 21.60 -2.15
N ILE A 7 2.95 20.30 -1.98
CA ILE A 7 2.71 19.71 -0.66
C ILE A 7 3.98 19.88 0.20
N GLY A 8 3.79 20.46 1.39
CA GLY A 8 4.90 20.84 2.25
C GLY A 8 5.61 19.64 2.91
N PRO A 9 6.89 19.77 3.29
CA PRO A 9 7.65 18.70 3.95
C PRO A 9 7.01 18.16 5.24
N LYS A 10 6.27 19.00 5.98
CA LYS A 10 5.55 18.59 7.19
C LYS A 10 4.43 17.59 6.87
N THR A 11 3.68 17.85 5.80
CA THR A 11 2.58 17.00 5.35
C THR A 11 3.10 15.66 4.85
N ILE A 12 4.20 15.66 4.06
CA ILE A 12 4.86 14.44 3.61
C ILE A 12 5.28 13.57 4.79
N LYS A 13 5.94 14.16 5.80
CA LYS A 13 6.33 13.44 7.03
C LYS A 13 5.14 12.86 7.79
N LEU A 14 3.98 13.51 7.76
CA LEU A 14 2.78 12.98 8.42
C LEU A 14 2.19 11.78 7.66
N ILE A 15 2.16 11.88 6.32
CA ILE A 15 1.73 10.77 5.47
C ILE A 15 2.68 9.59 5.68
N ASP A 16 3.99 9.81 5.63
CA ASP A 16 5.03 8.81 5.88
C ASP A 16 4.82 8.06 7.21
N LYS A 17 4.66 8.81 8.32
CA LYS A 17 4.32 8.23 9.63
C LYS A 17 3.01 7.44 9.64
N THR A 18 2.05 7.84 8.83
CA THR A 18 0.78 7.10 8.69
C THR A 18 1.01 5.78 7.95
N LEU A 19 1.86 5.76 6.92
CA LEU A 19 2.25 4.55 6.22
C LEU A 19 3.01 3.58 7.14
N GLU A 20 3.93 4.10 7.96
CA GLU A 20 4.61 3.36 9.03
C GLU A 20 3.59 2.67 9.96
N ALA A 21 2.64 3.45 10.49
CA ALA A 21 1.61 2.94 11.40
C ALA A 21 0.73 1.86 10.75
N ILE A 22 0.42 1.96 9.45
CA ILE A 22 -0.35 0.94 8.72
C ILE A 22 0.42 -0.38 8.67
N VAL A 23 1.73 -0.32 8.38
CA VAL A 23 2.60 -1.51 8.34
C VAL A 23 2.72 -2.13 9.73
N ASP A 24 2.90 -1.31 10.77
CA ASP A 24 2.98 -1.77 12.15
C ASP A 24 1.69 -2.42 12.63
N GLN A 25 0.55 -1.78 12.41
CA GLN A 25 -0.75 -2.34 12.79
C GLN A 25 -0.99 -3.67 12.06
N TRP A 26 -0.64 -3.75 10.77
CA TRP A 26 -0.76 -5.02 10.06
C TRP A 26 0.19 -6.06 10.66
N TYR A 27 1.47 -5.75 10.90
CA TYR A 27 2.43 -6.65 11.52
C TYR A 27 1.88 -7.24 12.83
N LEU A 28 1.45 -6.38 13.75
CA LEU A 28 0.89 -6.78 15.04
C LEU A 28 -0.39 -7.62 14.90
N SER A 29 -1.24 -7.32 13.91
CA SER A 29 -2.49 -8.07 13.71
C SER A 29 -2.29 -9.52 13.23
N VAL A 30 -1.10 -9.85 12.70
CA VAL A 30 -0.82 -11.18 12.16
C VAL A 30 0.36 -11.87 12.82
N SER A 31 1.19 -11.17 13.60
CA SER A 31 2.45 -11.69 14.16
C SER A 31 2.28 -12.99 14.92
N ASP A 32 1.15 -13.18 15.60
CA ASP A 32 0.85 -14.38 16.39
C ASP A 32 0.86 -15.67 15.54
N TYR A 33 0.60 -15.58 14.24
CA TYR A 33 0.58 -16.72 13.32
C TYR A 33 1.92 -17.06 12.67
N TYR A 34 2.99 -16.30 12.93
CA TYR A 34 4.29 -16.43 12.27
C TYR A 34 5.45 -16.50 13.26
N ILE A 35 6.58 -17.05 12.82
CA ILE A 35 7.86 -16.90 13.52
C ILE A 35 8.41 -15.51 13.26
N THR A 36 8.63 -14.71 14.32
CA THR A 36 9.20 -13.36 14.25
C THR A 36 10.51 -13.28 15.03
N ALA A 37 11.27 -12.19 14.83
CA ALA A 37 12.48 -11.94 15.60
C ALA A 37 12.19 -11.82 17.11
N GLU A 38 11.09 -11.16 17.48
CA GLU A 38 10.67 -11.00 18.88
C GLU A 38 10.37 -12.35 19.54
N LYS A 39 9.61 -13.22 18.86
CA LYS A 39 9.32 -14.58 19.38
C LYS A 39 10.57 -15.44 19.55
N LYS A 40 11.55 -15.29 18.65
CA LYS A 40 12.83 -16.00 18.77
C LYS A 40 13.68 -15.43 19.91
N ALA A 41 13.58 -14.15 20.20
CA ALA A 41 14.24 -13.54 21.36
C ALA A 41 13.62 -14.02 22.69
N GLU A 42 12.28 -14.14 22.73
CA GLU A 42 11.54 -14.64 23.89
C GLU A 42 11.68 -16.16 24.09
N ASN A 43 11.81 -16.92 23.00
CA ASN A 43 12.02 -18.36 23.02
C ASN A 43 13.16 -18.77 22.06
N PRO A 44 14.42 -18.78 22.53
CA PRO A 44 15.57 -19.18 21.72
C PRO A 44 15.52 -20.61 21.18
N GLY A 45 14.67 -21.48 21.75
CA GLY A 45 14.42 -22.84 21.26
C GLY A 45 13.46 -22.91 20.08
N LEU A 46 12.90 -21.78 19.63
CA LEU A 46 12.02 -21.71 18.46
C LEU A 46 12.84 -21.94 17.18
N GLU A 47 12.73 -23.14 16.63
CA GLU A 47 13.40 -23.54 15.40
C GLU A 47 12.72 -22.96 14.15
N GLY A 48 13.52 -22.72 13.11
CA GLY A 48 13.05 -22.21 11.82
C GLY A 48 13.47 -20.78 11.50
N PRO A 49 13.38 -20.38 10.22
CA PRO A 49 13.65 -19.01 9.80
C PRO A 49 12.53 -18.06 10.27
N GLU A 50 12.83 -16.77 10.34
CA GLU A 50 11.79 -15.76 10.49
C GLU A 50 10.84 -15.77 9.30
N GLU A 51 9.56 -15.96 9.57
CA GLU A 51 8.49 -16.04 8.57
C GLU A 51 7.80 -14.69 8.34
N LEU A 52 7.94 -13.76 9.28
CA LEU A 52 7.36 -12.41 9.18
C LEU A 52 8.39 -11.37 9.65
N LYS A 53 8.58 -10.34 8.84
CA LYS A 53 9.46 -9.19 9.15
C LYS A 53 8.77 -7.88 8.76
N ARG A 54 9.12 -6.79 9.44
CA ARG A 54 8.79 -5.42 9.03
C ARG A 54 10.06 -4.58 8.88
N PHE A 55 10.02 -3.59 8.02
CA PHE A 55 11.13 -2.69 7.72
C PHE A 55 10.61 -1.26 7.62
N HIS A 56 11.36 -0.31 8.18
CA HIS A 56 11.10 1.12 8.04
C HIS A 56 12.45 1.78 7.74
N ASP A 57 12.63 2.23 6.50
CA ASP A 57 13.85 2.88 6.05
C ASP A 57 13.56 3.91 4.95
N GLU A 58 14.61 4.47 4.36
CA GLU A 58 14.51 5.50 3.32
C GLU A 58 13.76 5.03 2.07
N ALA A 59 13.66 3.72 1.84
CA ALA A 59 12.88 3.14 0.74
C ALA A 59 11.43 2.79 1.18
N GLY A 60 10.97 3.36 2.29
CA GLY A 60 9.60 3.25 2.79
C GLY A 60 9.39 2.18 3.86
N HIS A 61 8.13 1.80 4.03
CA HIS A 61 7.68 0.87 5.06
C HIS A 61 7.20 -0.43 4.43
N ARG A 62 7.71 -1.56 4.92
CA ARG A 62 7.49 -2.85 4.25
C ARG A 62 7.19 -3.95 5.26
N ILE A 63 6.35 -4.89 4.87
CA ILE A 63 6.08 -6.13 5.60
C ILE A 63 6.36 -7.31 4.69
N LYS A 64 7.23 -8.22 5.14
CA LYS A 64 7.65 -9.40 4.38
C LYS A 64 7.09 -10.66 5.01
N PHE A 65 6.47 -11.48 4.18
CA PHE A 65 5.99 -12.81 4.52
C PHE A 65 6.85 -13.85 3.82
N ASN A 66 7.27 -14.87 4.55
CA ASN A 66 8.07 -16.00 4.07
C ASN A 66 7.64 -17.27 4.81
N LYS A 67 6.51 -17.87 4.41
CA LYS A 67 5.93 -19.05 5.06
C LYS A 67 5.44 -20.06 4.03
N GLY A 68 6.05 -21.24 4.01
CA GLY A 68 5.75 -22.27 3.01
C GLY A 68 6.03 -21.76 1.60
N GLU A 69 5.03 -21.82 0.72
CA GLU A 69 5.14 -21.33 -0.68
C GLU A 69 4.92 -19.80 -0.82
N LEU A 70 4.60 -19.13 0.28
CA LEU A 70 4.28 -17.71 0.29
C LEU A 70 5.55 -16.91 0.59
N ASP A 71 6.16 -16.33 -0.44
CA ASP A 71 7.30 -15.42 -0.36
C ASP A 71 6.95 -14.12 -1.12
N PHE A 72 6.53 -13.11 -0.36
CA PHE A 72 6.29 -11.77 -0.89
C PHE A 72 6.51 -10.69 0.15
N THR A 73 6.75 -9.47 -0.32
CA THR A 73 6.85 -8.27 0.52
C THR A 73 5.84 -7.25 0.04
N TYR A 74 5.05 -6.71 0.95
CA TYR A 74 4.20 -5.55 0.69
C TYR A 74 4.93 -4.28 1.12
N GLY A 75 4.85 -3.21 0.33
CA GLY A 75 5.50 -1.93 0.60
C GLY A 75 4.56 -0.74 0.49
N LEU A 76 4.83 0.28 1.30
CA LEU A 76 4.21 1.60 1.26
C LEU A 76 5.30 2.66 1.29
N ALA A 77 5.21 3.64 0.39
CA ALA A 77 6.10 4.79 0.39
C ALA A 77 5.32 6.05 0.00
N VAL A 78 5.83 7.20 0.43
CA VAL A 78 5.41 8.50 -0.07
C VAL A 78 6.60 9.21 -0.67
N GLU A 79 6.45 9.67 -1.91
CA GLU A 79 7.48 10.40 -2.63
C GLU A 79 6.97 11.79 -3.01
N ALA A 80 7.83 12.79 -2.89
CA ALA A 80 7.52 14.14 -3.33
C ALA A 80 8.54 14.62 -4.35
N ASP A 81 8.04 15.01 -5.51
CA ASP A 81 8.84 15.47 -6.64
C ASP A 81 8.42 16.89 -7.07
N ALA A 82 8.86 17.30 -8.27
CA ALA A 82 8.46 18.59 -8.84
C ALA A 82 7.00 18.59 -9.33
N ASP A 83 6.44 17.42 -9.65
CA ASP A 83 5.11 17.23 -10.23
C ASP A 83 4.01 17.02 -9.18
N GLY A 84 4.40 16.72 -7.95
CA GLY A 84 3.51 16.64 -6.79
C GLY A 84 4.01 15.69 -5.70
N CYS A 85 3.05 15.11 -4.98
CA CYS A 85 3.28 14.06 -4.00
C CYS A 85 2.59 12.79 -4.49
N ARG A 86 3.22 11.64 -4.30
CA ARG A 86 2.71 10.33 -4.71
C ARG A 86 2.78 9.35 -3.56
N LEU A 87 1.72 8.60 -3.36
CA LEU A 87 1.71 7.41 -2.51
C LEU A 87 1.93 6.19 -3.40
N GLU A 88 2.89 5.36 -3.04
CA GLU A 88 3.12 4.08 -3.68
C GLU A 88 2.68 2.95 -2.76
N ALA A 89 1.93 2.00 -3.32
CA ALA A 89 1.68 0.70 -2.74
C ALA A 89 2.29 -0.39 -3.64
N SER A 90 3.14 -1.25 -3.09
CA SER A 90 3.91 -2.21 -3.88
C SER A 90 3.87 -3.64 -3.34
N ILE A 91 4.09 -4.60 -4.25
CA ILE A 91 4.26 -6.01 -3.93
C ILE A 91 5.53 -6.51 -4.63
N ASN A 92 6.50 -6.97 -3.85
CA ASN A 92 7.62 -7.75 -4.32
C ASN A 92 7.25 -9.23 -4.21
N ASN A 93 6.94 -9.88 -5.32
CA ASN A 93 6.44 -11.24 -5.34
C ASN A 93 7.49 -12.23 -5.86
N LYS A 94 7.68 -13.35 -5.16
CA LYS A 94 8.48 -14.50 -5.60
C LYS A 94 7.67 -15.76 -5.84
N VAL A 95 6.34 -15.67 -5.75
CA VAL A 95 5.46 -16.80 -6.05
C VAL A 95 5.58 -17.14 -7.54
N PRO A 96 5.97 -18.39 -7.89
CA PRO A 96 6.13 -18.80 -9.28
C PRO A 96 4.80 -18.79 -10.04
N ASN A 97 4.81 -18.58 -11.36
CA ASN A 97 3.62 -18.62 -12.24
C ASN A 97 2.45 -17.75 -11.74
N PHE A 98 2.74 -16.62 -11.08
CA PHE A 98 1.71 -15.69 -10.60
C PHE A 98 1.05 -14.96 -11.78
N ASN A 99 -0.28 -14.89 -11.80
CA ASN A 99 -1.03 -14.31 -12.92
C ASN A 99 -1.15 -12.78 -12.78
N TYR A 100 -0.09 -12.07 -13.17
CA TYR A 100 -0.07 -10.60 -13.14
C TYR A 100 -1.15 -9.96 -14.03
N ASN A 101 -1.44 -10.54 -15.18
CA ASN A 101 -2.48 -10.00 -16.08
C ASN A 101 -3.85 -9.96 -15.38
N GLU A 102 -4.21 -11.02 -14.66
CA GLU A 102 -5.45 -11.07 -13.89
C GLU A 102 -5.41 -10.11 -12.70
N LEU A 103 -4.27 -9.95 -12.02
CA LEU A 103 -4.11 -8.98 -10.95
C LEU A 103 -4.33 -7.55 -11.46
N VAL A 104 -3.65 -7.14 -12.54
CA VAL A 104 -3.81 -5.82 -13.14
C VAL A 104 -5.25 -5.60 -13.58
N ARG A 105 -5.85 -6.56 -14.29
CA ARG A 105 -7.25 -6.47 -14.74
C ARG A 105 -8.22 -6.24 -13.59
N ARG A 106 -8.09 -6.99 -12.49
CA ARG A 106 -8.96 -6.85 -11.30
C ARG A 106 -8.72 -5.54 -10.56
N LEU A 107 -7.47 -5.08 -10.45
CA LEU A 107 -7.14 -3.79 -9.84
C LEU A 107 -7.75 -2.64 -10.65
N SER A 108 -7.55 -2.62 -11.97
CA SER A 108 -8.15 -1.61 -12.84
C SER A 108 -9.67 -1.61 -12.72
N ALA A 109 -10.32 -2.77 -12.79
CA ALA A 109 -11.78 -2.88 -12.63
C ALA A 109 -12.27 -2.37 -11.26
N TYR A 110 -11.54 -2.64 -10.18
CA TYR A 110 -11.86 -2.11 -8.86
C TYR A 110 -11.80 -0.58 -8.85
N TYR A 111 -10.68 0.01 -9.29
CA TYR A 111 -10.45 1.45 -9.22
C TYR A 111 -11.33 2.28 -10.17
N GLU A 112 -11.81 1.72 -11.28
CA GLU A 112 -12.80 2.39 -12.13
C GLU A 112 -14.05 2.80 -11.34
N SER A 113 -14.53 1.90 -10.48
CA SER A 113 -15.72 2.13 -9.66
C SER A 113 -15.40 2.85 -8.35
N ALA A 114 -14.29 2.48 -7.70
CA ALA A 114 -13.96 2.97 -6.37
C ALA A 114 -13.55 4.46 -6.39
N ARG A 115 -12.92 4.95 -7.46
CA ARG A 115 -12.43 6.33 -7.53
C ARG A 115 -13.53 7.38 -7.38
N THR A 116 -14.76 7.06 -7.78
CA THR A 116 -15.90 7.98 -7.68
C THR A 116 -16.70 7.85 -6.40
N GLN A 117 -16.36 6.91 -5.52
CA GLN A 117 -17.06 6.72 -4.24
C GLN A 117 -16.71 7.84 -3.25
N PRO A 118 -17.66 8.27 -2.40
CA PRO A 118 -17.46 9.35 -1.44
C PRO A 118 -16.57 8.93 -0.26
N LEU A 119 -15.91 9.92 0.35
CA LEU A 119 -15.12 9.74 1.56
C LEU A 119 -16.03 9.63 2.80
N GLU A 120 -16.50 8.41 3.11
CA GLU A 120 -17.49 8.20 4.18
C GLU A 120 -16.97 8.54 5.58
N ALA A 121 -15.68 8.35 5.84
CA ALA A 121 -15.06 8.59 7.15
C ALA A 121 -15.05 10.07 7.56
N PHE A 122 -15.09 11.00 6.60
CA PHE A 122 -14.94 12.43 6.84
C PHE A 122 -16.29 13.14 6.80
N LYS A 123 -16.88 13.42 7.97
CA LYS A 123 -18.21 14.07 8.09
C LYS A 123 -18.32 15.40 7.33
N LYS A 124 -17.23 16.17 7.25
CA LYS A 124 -17.17 17.46 6.54
C LYS A 124 -16.89 17.32 5.03
N LEU A 125 -16.40 16.16 4.59
CA LEU A 125 -15.98 15.90 3.21
C LEU A 125 -16.84 14.83 2.53
N LYS A 126 -18.08 14.61 2.97
CA LYS A 126 -18.98 13.57 2.42
C LYS A 126 -19.27 13.68 0.92
N LYS A 127 -19.04 14.85 0.31
CA LYS A 127 -19.18 15.09 -1.13
C LYS A 127 -17.88 14.90 -1.91
N VAL A 128 -16.75 14.84 -1.20
CA VAL A 128 -15.42 14.58 -1.77
C VAL A 128 -15.35 13.09 -2.09
N ARG A 129 -14.79 12.76 -3.25
CA ARG A 129 -14.61 11.38 -3.71
C ARG A 129 -13.15 10.98 -3.58
N HIS A 130 -12.88 9.69 -3.68
CA HIS A 130 -11.49 9.21 -3.66
C HIS A 130 -10.61 9.86 -4.73
N CYS A 131 -11.12 10.07 -5.95
CA CYS A 131 -10.37 10.71 -7.03
C CYS A 131 -10.01 12.18 -6.77
N ASP A 132 -10.73 12.84 -5.86
CA ASP A 132 -10.48 14.23 -5.48
C ASP A 132 -9.32 14.35 -4.46
N VAL A 133 -8.81 13.21 -3.96
CA VAL A 133 -7.65 13.11 -3.05
C VAL A 133 -6.53 12.29 -3.67
N PHE A 134 -6.87 11.10 -4.16
CA PHE A 134 -5.95 10.15 -4.81
C PHE A 134 -6.21 10.15 -6.31
N SER A 135 -5.41 10.91 -7.03
CA SER A 135 -5.45 10.97 -8.48
C SER A 135 -4.84 9.72 -9.09
N LEU A 136 -5.60 9.08 -9.97
CA LEU A 136 -5.18 8.00 -10.84
C LEU A 136 -5.36 8.45 -12.30
N PRO A 137 -4.52 7.99 -13.24
CA PRO A 137 -4.70 8.27 -14.66
C PRO A 137 -6.00 7.65 -15.19
N ASP A 138 -6.53 8.20 -16.28
CA ASP A 138 -7.75 7.67 -16.92
C ASP A 138 -7.57 6.24 -17.44
N ASP A 139 -6.39 5.92 -17.99
CA ASP A 139 -6.01 4.53 -18.19
C ASP A 139 -5.32 4.01 -16.92
N LEU A 140 -6.09 3.35 -16.06
CA LEU A 140 -5.64 2.81 -14.78
C LEU A 140 -4.51 1.77 -14.92
N ARG A 141 -4.28 1.22 -16.11
CA ARG A 141 -3.10 0.37 -16.34
C ARG A 141 -1.81 1.18 -16.21
N ASN A 142 -1.84 2.48 -16.51
CA ASN A 142 -0.67 3.36 -16.38
C ASN A 142 -0.34 3.70 -14.92
N SER A 143 -1.27 3.50 -13.98
CA SER A 143 -0.95 3.58 -12.54
C SER A 143 -0.31 2.31 -11.98
N ILE A 144 -0.31 1.22 -12.75
CA ILE A 144 0.21 -0.08 -12.33
C ILE A 144 1.47 -0.39 -13.14
N SER A 145 2.63 -0.41 -12.49
CA SER A 145 3.87 -0.86 -13.12
C SER A 145 4.22 -2.26 -12.68
N LEU A 146 4.74 -3.06 -13.61
CA LEU A 146 5.27 -4.40 -13.36
C LEU A 146 6.71 -4.47 -13.86
N GLU A 147 7.62 -4.82 -12.96
CA GLU A 147 9.02 -5.07 -13.23
C GLU A 147 9.32 -6.55 -13.00
N VAL A 148 9.43 -7.32 -14.09
CA VAL A 148 9.79 -8.74 -14.04
C VAL A 148 11.30 -8.88 -13.94
N ARG A 149 11.79 -9.63 -12.97
CA ARG A 149 13.24 -9.72 -12.69
C ARG A 149 13.70 -11.16 -12.57
N GLU A 150 14.61 -11.54 -13.46
CA GLU A 150 15.22 -12.88 -13.43
C GLU A 150 15.96 -13.14 -12.11
N GLY A 151 15.65 -14.27 -11.47
CA GLY A 151 16.28 -14.69 -10.21
C GLY A 151 15.95 -13.81 -8.99
N LYS A 152 15.07 -12.81 -9.12
CA LYS A 152 14.67 -11.89 -8.05
C LYS A 152 13.14 -11.87 -7.92
N ALA A 153 12.65 -11.16 -6.90
CA ALA A 153 11.22 -10.92 -6.78
C ALA A 153 10.76 -9.99 -7.90
N ASP A 154 9.68 -10.29 -8.58
CA ASP A 154 9.03 -9.34 -9.47
C ASP A 154 8.43 -8.20 -8.63
N ILE A 155 8.40 -6.97 -9.14
CA ILE A 155 7.84 -5.83 -8.43
C ILE A 155 6.59 -5.35 -9.16
N LEU A 156 5.47 -5.32 -8.45
CA LEU A 156 4.28 -4.57 -8.82
C LEU A 156 4.22 -3.28 -8.01
N ARG A 157 3.99 -2.14 -8.65
CA ARG A 157 3.74 -0.85 -7.97
C ARG A 157 2.43 -0.24 -8.45
N LEU A 158 1.65 0.27 -7.51
CA LEU A 158 0.46 1.06 -7.75
C LEU A 158 0.69 2.47 -7.18
N SER A 159 0.69 3.47 -8.05
CA SER A 159 1.02 4.85 -7.69
C SER A 159 -0.22 5.75 -7.73
N PHE A 160 -0.45 6.48 -6.64
CA PHE A 160 -1.53 7.43 -6.47
C PHE A 160 -0.96 8.84 -6.34
N GLY A 161 -1.34 9.77 -7.20
CA GLY A 161 -1.05 11.19 -6.99
C GLY A 161 -1.87 11.71 -5.81
N ILE A 162 -1.29 12.54 -4.95
CA ILE A 162 -2.01 13.19 -3.85
C ILE A 162 -2.35 14.63 -4.25
N LEU A 163 -3.64 14.95 -4.24
CA LEU A 163 -4.16 16.29 -4.52
C LEU A 163 -4.25 17.12 -3.24
N ASP A 164 -3.85 18.39 -3.31
CA ASP A 164 -3.74 19.28 -2.14
C ASP A 164 -5.09 19.87 -1.70
N GLU A 165 -6.12 19.86 -2.55
CA GLU A 165 -7.36 20.63 -2.35
C GLU A 165 -8.09 20.34 -1.03
N HIS A 166 -8.01 19.09 -0.54
CA HIS A 166 -8.64 18.65 0.71
C HIS A 166 -7.62 18.11 1.73
N LEU A 167 -6.33 18.25 1.43
CA LEU A 167 -5.29 17.56 2.18
C LEU A 167 -5.18 18.09 3.60
N ASP A 168 -5.31 19.40 3.81
CA ASP A 168 -5.26 20.02 5.14
C ASP A 168 -6.38 19.51 6.06
N GLU A 169 -7.61 19.33 5.55
CA GLU A 169 -8.69 18.75 6.36
C GLU A 169 -8.48 17.26 6.65
N ILE A 170 -7.93 16.51 5.70
CA ILE A 170 -7.70 15.07 5.84
C ILE A 170 -6.59 14.80 6.86
N ILE A 171 -5.48 15.53 6.77
CA ILE A 171 -4.33 15.33 7.67
C ILE A 171 -4.59 15.82 9.10
N ALA A 172 -5.57 16.71 9.30
CA ALA A 172 -6.02 17.14 10.61
C ALA A 172 -6.70 16.01 11.42
N ASP A 173 -7.04 14.89 10.79
CA ASP A 173 -7.63 13.71 11.42
C ASP A 173 -6.81 12.44 11.09
N PRO A 174 -5.69 12.19 11.80
CA PRO A 174 -4.79 11.08 11.50
C PRO A 174 -5.45 9.69 11.49
N PRO A 175 -6.37 9.35 12.42
CA PRO A 175 -7.09 8.08 12.36
C PRO A 175 -7.89 7.90 11.06
N ASN A 176 -8.60 8.94 10.61
CA ASN A 176 -9.37 8.87 9.37
C ASN A 176 -8.47 8.90 8.12
N LEU A 177 -7.34 9.61 8.15
CA LEU A 177 -6.32 9.52 7.09
C LEU A 177 -5.78 8.09 6.97
N MET A 178 -5.47 7.45 8.09
CA MET A 178 -4.99 6.08 8.14
C MET A 178 -6.02 5.11 7.57
N ASP A 179 -7.28 5.20 8.01
CA ASP A 179 -8.38 4.37 7.49
C ASP A 179 -8.61 4.61 5.98
N LEU A 180 -8.52 5.85 5.53
CA LEU A 180 -8.64 6.23 4.12
C LEU A 180 -7.54 5.57 3.26
N ILE A 181 -6.27 5.73 3.64
CA ILE A 181 -5.16 5.10 2.91
C ILE A 181 -5.31 3.58 2.97
N HIS A 182 -5.62 3.03 4.14
CA HIS A 182 -5.76 1.59 4.30
C HIS A 182 -6.88 1.03 3.40
N ARG A 183 -8.08 1.62 3.42
CA ARG A 183 -9.23 1.11 2.68
C ARG A 183 -9.12 1.30 1.17
N TYR A 184 -8.55 2.41 0.72
CA TYR A 184 -8.50 2.74 -0.71
C TYR A 184 -7.22 2.27 -1.40
N CYS A 185 -6.06 2.39 -0.74
CA CYS A 185 -4.77 2.09 -1.35
C CYS A 185 -4.26 0.68 -1.00
N VAL A 186 -4.54 0.20 0.23
CA VAL A 186 -3.88 -0.99 0.78
C VAL A 186 -4.72 -2.26 0.72
N ALA A 187 -5.92 -2.21 1.30
CA ALA A 187 -6.83 -3.34 1.39
C ALA A 187 -7.22 -3.92 0.01
N PRO A 188 -7.47 -3.12 -1.04
CA PRO A 188 -7.81 -3.65 -2.35
C PRO A 188 -6.65 -4.41 -2.98
N LEU A 189 -5.44 -3.86 -2.92
CA LEU A 189 -4.23 -4.50 -3.42
C LEU A 189 -3.98 -5.85 -2.72
N ARG A 190 -4.06 -5.87 -1.38
CA ARG A 190 -3.91 -7.10 -0.58
C ARG A 190 -4.96 -8.15 -0.92
N ARG A 191 -6.24 -7.74 -0.96
CA ARG A 191 -7.37 -8.64 -1.20
C ARG A 191 -7.27 -9.26 -2.59
N ILE A 192 -7.11 -8.44 -3.62
CA ILE A 192 -7.07 -8.89 -5.01
C ILE A 192 -5.83 -9.76 -5.25
N TYR A 193 -4.66 -9.38 -4.70
CA TYR A 193 -3.47 -10.24 -4.75
C TYR A 193 -3.74 -11.62 -4.15
N ALA A 194 -4.34 -11.68 -2.96
CA ALA A 194 -4.66 -12.94 -2.30
C ALA A 194 -5.70 -13.78 -3.08
N GLU A 195 -6.67 -13.15 -3.72
CA GLU A 195 -7.64 -13.83 -4.61
C GLU A 195 -6.93 -14.44 -5.83
N VAL A 196 -6.08 -13.69 -6.51
CA VAL A 196 -5.32 -14.18 -7.68
C VAL A 196 -4.36 -15.29 -7.27
N TYR A 197 -3.68 -15.16 -6.14
CA TYR A 197 -2.84 -16.21 -5.58
C TYR A 197 -3.61 -17.52 -5.38
N ARG A 198 -4.84 -17.45 -4.84
CA ARG A 198 -5.66 -18.64 -4.57
C ARG A 198 -6.19 -19.30 -5.84
N THR A 199 -6.41 -18.56 -6.93
CA THR A 199 -6.87 -19.15 -8.21
C THR A 199 -5.82 -20.02 -8.90
N ARG A 200 -4.57 -20.02 -8.43
CA ARG A 200 -3.52 -20.93 -8.90
C ARG A 200 -3.63 -22.34 -8.30
N LYS A 201 -4.34 -22.49 -7.18
CA LYS A 201 -4.58 -23.78 -6.51
C LYS A 201 -5.80 -24.47 -7.09
#